data_AF-A0AAP3A439-F1
#
_entry.id   AF-A0AAP3A439-F1
#
_cell.length_a   1.000
_cell.length_b   1.000
_cell.length_c   1.000
_cell.angle_alpha   90.00
_cell.angle_beta   90.00
_cell.angle_gamma   90.00
#
_symmetry.space_group_name_H-M   'P 1'
#
loop_
_entity.id
_entity.type
_entity.pdbx_description
1 polymer ?
#
loop_
_entity_poly.entity_id
_entity_poly.type
_entity_poly.pdbx_seq_one_letter_code
_entity_poly.pdbx_strand_id
1 'polypeptide(L)'
;SISEQLKSYGFIGNEMFPWKGYAGVRFVEAKKEGEFDLVIVTHCNVIIVELKDWNHQPVTARGDTWFKGDKNMGRSPVSVTRSKKFMLDKKL
;
A
#
# COMPACT_ATOMS: atom_id res chain seq x y z
N SER A 1 -18.74 -2.66 -26.40
CA SER A 1 -17.40 -2.45 -25.77
C SER A 1 -17.49 -2.69 -24.26
N ILE A 2 -16.40 -3.09 -23.59
CA ILE A 2 -16.30 -3.13 -22.11
C ILE A 2 -16.76 -1.79 -21.50
N SER A 3 -16.49 -0.68 -22.18
CA SER A 3 -16.92 0.65 -21.77
C SER A 3 -18.44 0.87 -21.78
N GLU A 4 -19.20 0.15 -22.61
CA GLU A 4 -20.67 0.23 -22.63
C GLU A 4 -21.30 -0.67 -21.56
N GLN A 5 -20.70 -1.84 -21.30
CA GLN A 5 -21.11 -2.70 -20.19
C GLN A 5 -20.95 -1.99 -18.85
N LEU A 6 -19.83 -1.28 -18.65
CA LEU A 6 -19.59 -0.49 -17.44
C LEU A 6 -20.61 0.65 -17.27
N LYS A 7 -21.02 1.31 -18.35
CA LYS A 7 -22.09 2.33 -18.27
C LYS A 7 -23.45 1.73 -17.86
N SER A 8 -23.74 0.50 -18.29
CA SER A 8 -25.01 -0.18 -17.94
C SER A 8 -25.12 -0.56 -16.45
N TYR A 9 -23.99 -0.70 -15.75
CA TYR A 9 -23.94 -0.95 -14.30
C TYR A 9 -24.06 0.31 -13.44
N GLY A 10 -24.35 1.49 -14.04
CA GLY A 10 -24.55 2.74 -13.30
C GLY A 10 -23.28 3.54 -13.02
N PHE A 11 -22.14 3.19 -13.62
CA PHE A 11 -20.90 3.96 -13.50
C PHE A 11 -20.95 5.22 -14.37
N ILE A 12 -21.72 6.22 -13.93
CA ILE A 12 -21.84 7.54 -14.56
C ILE A 12 -20.94 8.52 -13.82
N GLY A 13 -19.83 8.93 -14.46
CA GLY A 13 -19.13 10.19 -14.20
C GLY A 13 -18.58 10.41 -12.78
N ASN A 14 -17.25 10.40 -12.65
CA ASN A 14 -16.52 11.01 -11.52
C ASN A 14 -16.75 10.41 -10.12
N GLU A 15 -17.38 9.26 -10.02
CA GLU A 15 -17.24 8.41 -8.83
C GLU A 15 -15.90 7.70 -8.91
N MET A 16 -15.13 7.68 -7.81
CA MET A 16 -13.94 6.83 -7.70
C MET A 16 -14.31 5.44 -8.23
N PHE A 17 -13.77 5.08 -9.40
CA PHE A 17 -13.81 3.71 -9.94
C PHE A 17 -13.71 2.75 -8.75
N PRO A 18 -14.66 1.83 -8.53
CA PRO A 18 -14.88 1.27 -7.21
C PRO A 18 -13.59 0.61 -6.71
N TRP A 19 -12.94 1.23 -5.73
CA TRP A 19 -11.76 0.65 -5.10
C TRP A 19 -12.21 -0.65 -4.45
N LYS A 20 -11.41 -1.71 -4.63
CA LYS A 20 -11.70 -3.02 -4.03
C LYS A 20 -10.64 -3.31 -2.98
N GLY A 21 -11.07 -3.58 -1.75
CA GLY A 21 -10.23 -4.05 -0.67
C GLY A 21 -10.40 -5.55 -0.45
N TYR A 22 -9.29 -6.26 -0.29
CA TYR A 22 -9.24 -7.70 -0.04
C TYR A 22 -8.37 -7.97 1.18
N ALA A 23 -8.88 -8.64 2.20
CA ALA A 23 -8.14 -8.98 3.41
C ALA A 23 -7.72 -10.46 3.42
N GLY A 24 -6.57 -10.78 4.02
CA GLY A 24 -6.06 -12.16 4.15
C GLY A 24 -5.82 -12.83 2.79
N VAL A 25 -5.26 -12.09 1.82
CA VAL A 25 -5.08 -12.57 0.46
C VAL A 25 -3.85 -13.46 0.39
N ARG A 26 -4.02 -14.73 0.02
CA ARG A 26 -2.92 -15.67 -0.16
C ARG A 26 -2.65 -15.92 -1.65
N PHE A 27 -1.40 -15.78 -2.05
CA PHE A 27 -0.95 -16.21 -3.38
C PHE A 27 -0.47 -17.66 -3.31
N VAL A 28 -1.01 -18.49 -4.20
CA VAL A 28 -0.55 -19.87 -4.40
C VAL A 28 0.29 -19.87 -5.66
N GLU A 29 1.60 -19.68 -5.51
CA GLU A 29 2.58 -19.96 -6.56
C GLU A 29 3.38 -21.19 -6.16
N ALA A 30 3.67 -22.08 -7.12
CA ALA A 30 4.16 -23.45 -6.89
C ALA A 30 5.43 -23.61 -6.02
N LYS A 31 6.11 -22.52 -5.65
CA LYS A 31 7.32 -22.51 -4.81
C LYS A 31 7.42 -21.38 -3.80
N LYS A 32 6.45 -20.45 -3.75
CA LYS A 32 6.47 -19.31 -2.81
C LYS A 32 5.06 -19.02 -2.36
N GLU A 33 4.77 -19.38 -1.11
CA GLU A 33 3.55 -18.96 -0.44
C GLU A 33 3.80 -17.63 0.26
N GLY A 34 2.95 -16.66 -0.01
CA GLY A 34 2.94 -15.36 0.66
C GLY A 34 1.50 -14.94 0.92
N GLU A 35 1.25 -14.42 2.12
CA GLU A 35 -0.03 -13.85 2.54
C GLU A 35 0.12 -12.35 2.72
N PHE A 36 -0.86 -11.60 2.25
CA PHE A 36 -0.98 -10.16 2.45
C PHE A 36 -2.18 -9.87 3.34
N ASP A 37 -1.97 -9.07 4.39
CA ASP A 37 -3.03 -8.71 5.33
C ASP A 37 -4.18 -7.95 4.63
N LEU A 38 -3.83 -6.97 3.79
CA LEU A 38 -4.80 -6.17 3.03
C LEU A 38 -4.22 -5.74 1.68
N VAL A 39 -4.97 -5.97 0.60
CA VAL A 39 -4.68 -5.50 -0.76
C VAL A 39 -5.80 -4.57 -1.20
N ILE A 40 -5.46 -3.35 -1.61
CA ILE A 40 -6.40 -2.36 -2.13
C ILE A 40 -6.09 -2.12 -3.61
N VAL A 41 -7.04 -2.45 -4.46
CA VAL A 41 -6.99 -2.19 -5.90
C VAL A 41 -7.75 -0.91 -6.17
N THR A 42 -7.02 0.12 -6.60
CA THR A 42 -7.59 1.39 -7.04
C THR A 42 -7.71 1.41 -8.56
N HIS A 43 -8.16 2.54 -9.13
CA HIS A 43 -8.24 2.73 -10.57
C HIS A 43 -6.89 2.74 -11.30
N CYS A 44 -5.77 2.95 -10.58
CA CYS A 44 -4.44 3.09 -11.19
C CYS A 44 -3.30 2.49 -10.37
N ASN A 45 -3.56 2.00 -9.15
CA ASN A 45 -2.56 1.43 -8.27
C ASN A 45 -3.06 0.17 -7.58
N VAL A 46 -2.12 -0.70 -7.23
CA VAL A 46 -2.31 -1.75 -6.23
C VAL A 46 -1.53 -1.32 -5.00
N ILE A 47 -2.22 -1.23 -3.85
CA ILE A 47 -1.63 -0.89 -2.57
C ILE A 47 -1.62 -2.16 -1.72
N ILE A 48 -0.44 -2.55 -1.28
CA ILE A 48 -0.24 -3.66 -0.34
C ILE A 48 -0.05 -3.06 1.05
N VAL A 49 -0.88 -3.47 2.00
CA VAL A 49 -0.83 -3.02 3.39
C VAL A 49 -0.55 -4.24 4.27
N GLU A 50 0.53 -4.15 5.03
CA GLU A 50 0.90 -5.12 6.06
C GLU A 50 0.56 -4.53 7.44
N LEU A 51 -0.21 -5.25 8.23
CA LEU A 51 -0.57 -4.89 9.59
C LEU A 51 0.37 -5.62 10.56
N LYS A 52 1.00 -4.86 11.46
CA LYS A 52 1.87 -5.42 12.50
C LYS A 52 1.52 -4.80 13.83
N ASP A 53 1.25 -5.66 14.82
CA ASP A 53 1.28 -5.25 16.22
C ASP A 53 2.73 -5.30 16.72
N TRP A 54 3.25 -4.14 17.10
CA TRP A 54 4.65 -3.99 17.51
C TRP A 54 4.77 -4.19 19.03
N ASN A 55 4.37 -5.36 19.53
CA ASN A 55 4.34 -5.70 20.96
C ASN A 55 3.64 -4.63 21.80
N HIS A 56 2.54 -4.08 21.30
CA HIS A 56 1.73 -3.03 21.94
C HIS A 56 2.49 -1.72 22.23
N GLN A 57 3.67 -1.53 21.65
CA GLN A 57 4.42 -0.28 21.78
C GLN A 57 3.95 0.72 20.72
N PRO A 58 3.74 2.00 21.10
CA PRO A 58 3.28 3.00 20.15
C PRO A 58 4.35 3.27 19.08
N VAL A 59 3.91 3.40 17.83
CA VAL A 59 4.76 3.88 16.74
C VAL A 59 4.56 5.37 16.60
N THR A 60 5.62 6.15 16.83
CA THR A 60 5.57 7.63 16.76
C THR A 60 6.65 8.15 15.82
N ALA A 61 6.35 9.26 15.13
CA ALA A 61 7.33 9.99 14.33
C ALA A 61 7.72 11.27 15.06
N ARG A 62 9.02 11.51 15.20
CA ARG A 62 9.57 12.78 15.73
C ARG A 62 10.46 13.37 14.64
N GLY A 63 9.91 14.31 13.86
CA GLY A 63 10.56 14.79 12.64
C GLY A 63 10.69 13.66 11.60
N ASP A 64 11.91 13.42 11.12
CA ASP A 64 12.19 12.38 10.10
C ASP A 64 12.60 11.03 10.70
N THR A 65 12.48 10.85 12.03
CA THR A 65 12.89 9.64 12.76
C THR A 65 11.66 8.94 13.33
N TRP A 66 11.60 7.62 13.18
CA TRP A 66 10.54 6.76 13.72
C TRP A 66 10.98 6.12 15.03
N PHE A 67 10.04 5.98 15.95
CA PHE A 67 10.24 5.38 17.26
C PHE A 67 9.18 4.30 17.53
N LYS A 68 9.59 3.22 18.19
CA LYS A 68 8.72 2.19 18.77
C LYS A 68 8.83 2.29 20.29
N GLY A 69 7.84 2.89 20.96
CA GLY A 69 8.01 3.38 22.32
C GLY A 69 9.16 4.39 22.35
N ASP A 70 10.18 4.13 23.16
CA ASP A 70 11.40 4.94 23.23
C ASP A 70 12.53 4.42 22.32
N LYS A 71 12.34 3.27 21.65
CA LYS A 71 13.35 2.70 20.77
C LYS A 71 13.38 3.47 19.46
N ASN A 72 14.53 4.07 19.16
CA ASN A 72 14.80 4.68 17.85
C ASN A 72 14.87 3.60 16.77
N MET A 73 14.02 3.71 15.75
CA MET A 73 13.91 2.79 14.61
C MET A 73 14.57 3.36 13.34
N GLY A 74 15.25 4.50 13.47
CA GLY A 74 15.92 5.20 12.39
C GLY A 74 14.98 6.09 11.59
N ARG A 75 15.45 6.45 10.40
CA ARG A 75 14.74 7.38 9.51
C ARG A 75 13.42 6.80 9.02
N SER A 76 12.42 7.66 8.81
CA SER A 76 11.11 7.27 8.28
C SER A 76 11.25 6.41 7.01
N PRO A 77 10.61 5.22 6.97
CA PRO A 77 10.59 4.37 5.77
C PRO A 77 10.03 5.10 4.54
N VAL A 78 9.10 6.03 4.74
CA VAL A 78 8.52 6.86 3.68
C VAL A 78 9.57 7.80 3.09
N SER A 79 10.34 8.50 3.93
CA SER A 79 11.42 9.39 3.49
C SER A 79 12.56 8.64 2.80
N VAL A 80 12.92 7.46 3.31
CA VAL A 80 13.90 6.58 2.68
C VAL A 80 13.42 6.15 1.28
N THR A 81 12.17 5.71 1.16
CA THR A 81 11.58 5.29 -0.12
C THR A 81 11.48 6.46 -1.10
N ARG A 82 11.06 7.64 -0.65
CA ARG A 82 11.01 8.86 -1.47
C ARG A 82 12.39 9.22 -2.02
N SER A 83 13.44 9.11 -1.20
CA SER A 83 14.81 9.39 -1.63
C SER A 83 15.27 8.41 -2.71
N LYS A 84 14.95 7.11 -2.55
CA LYS A 84 15.23 6.08 -3.57
C LYS A 84 14.51 6.38 -4.89
N LYS A 85 13.23 6.73 -4.83
CA LYS A 85 12.45 7.12 -6.01
C LYS A 85 13.09 8.32 -6.72
N PHE A 86 13.41 9.38 -5.99
CA PHE A 86 14.04 10.57 -6.57
C PHE A 86 15.38 10.26 -7.27
N MET A 87 16.18 9.33 -6.73
CA MET A 87 17.41 8.89 -7.38
C MET A 87 17.17 8.08 -8.65
N LEU A 88 16.11 7.27 -8.70
CA LEU A 88 15.69 6.53 -9.89
C LEU A 88 15.22 7.49 -10.98
N ASP A 89 14.34 8.45 -10.63
CA ASP A 89 13.80 9.44 -11.56
C ASP A 89 14.89 10.35 -12.17
N LYS A 90 16.02 10.55 -11.46
CA LYS A 90 17.17 11.31 -11.97
C LYS A 90 18.10 10.53 -12.90
N LYS A 91 18.05 9.20 -12.85
CA LYS A 91 18.94 8.31 -13.63
C LYS A 91 18.29 7.82 -14.92
N LEU A 92 16.98 7.98 -15.04
CA LEU A 92 16.17 7.71 -16.23
C LEU A 92 15.97 9.01 -17.01
#